data_AF-A0A8C2PW23-F1
#
_entry.id   AF-A0A8C2PW23-F1
#
_cell.length_a   1.000
_cell.length_b   1.000
_cell.length_c   1.000
_cell.angle_alpha   90.00
_cell.angle_beta   90.00
_cell.angle_gamma   90.00
#
_symmetry.space_group_name_H-M   'P 1'
#
loop_
_entity.id
_entity.type
_entity.pdbx_description
1 polymer ?
#
loop_
_entity_poly.entity_id
_entity_poly.type
_entity_poly.pdbx_seq_one_letter_code
_entity_poly.pdbx_strand_id
1 'polypeptide(L)'
;MGLLSVDQSAVLVVAALFGMYQFADGGCSGRCCEGTDFTCVTTDWRMDRVYGMCYCDERCLKTKDCCFDYPTECPGMWYSNISADDNLITRHKHRLNKHKDTVRDKKPVYSFHFCMEFKMESLTPQCMVENRPYTRWMQYLREGYSVCVACQPPAMNNRSRSCQGDGNLLLHWQAVGSPRCRGTWRKVQRLQHCSCPQVHSFIFI
;
A
#
# COMPACT_ATOMS: atom_id res chain seq x y z
N MET A 1 35.94 19.05 31.39
CA MET A 1 35.18 17.77 31.35
C MET A 1 33.79 18.06 31.90
N GLY A 2 32.87 18.52 31.03
CA GLY A 2 31.53 18.94 31.43
C GLY A 2 30.63 17.73 31.64
N LEU A 3 30.13 17.54 32.86
CA LEU A 3 29.13 16.54 33.23
C LEU A 3 27.77 17.04 32.73
N LEU A 4 27.22 16.39 31.69
CA LEU A 4 25.83 16.59 31.29
C LEU A 4 24.92 16.12 32.42
N SER A 5 23.87 16.89 32.74
CA SER A 5 22.92 16.52 33.80
C SER A 5 22.13 15.26 33.42
N VAL A 6 21.65 14.52 34.42
CA VAL A 6 20.87 13.29 34.23
C VAL A 6 19.66 13.50 33.29
N ASP A 7 19.06 14.69 33.33
CA ASP A 7 17.94 15.08 32.46
C ASP A 7 18.34 15.17 30.98
N GLN A 8 19.54 15.66 30.66
CA GLN A 8 20.04 15.73 29.28
C GLN A 8 20.30 14.32 28.73
N SER A 9 20.83 13.42 29.56
CA SER A 9 21.02 12.01 29.21
C SER A 9 19.68 11.30 28.96
N ALA A 10 18.66 11.58 29.78
CA ALA A 10 17.33 11.00 29.63
C ALA A 10 16.65 11.46 28.33
N VAL A 11 16.74 12.75 27.99
CA VAL A 11 16.19 13.30 26.73
C VAL A 11 16.87 12.68 25.51
N LEU A 12 18.20 12.49 25.55
CA LEU A 12 18.94 11.85 24.45
C LEU A 12 18.55 10.37 24.26
N VAL A 13 18.35 9.64 25.35
CA VAL A 13 17.87 8.24 25.29
C VAL A 13 16.44 8.16 24.74
N VAL A 14 15.56 9.07 25.15
CA VAL A 14 14.19 9.16 24.61
C VAL A 14 14.24 9.48 23.11
N ALA A 15 15.02 10.47 22.68
CA ALA A 15 15.15 10.81 21.25
C ALA A 15 15.72 9.64 20.41
N ALA A 16 16.68 8.88 20.93
CA ALA A 16 17.23 7.71 20.26
C ALA A 16 16.23 6.54 20.18
N LEU A 17 15.42 6.32 21.21
CA LEU A 17 14.37 5.30 21.22
C LEU A 17 13.19 5.68 20.30
N PHE A 18 12.82 6.95 20.22
CA PHE A 18 11.83 7.45 19.26
C PHE A 18 12.36 7.48 17.82
N GLY A 19 13.66 7.73 17.61
CA GLY A 19 14.31 7.72 16.29
C GLY A 19 14.42 6.34 15.63
N MET A 20 14.27 5.25 16.41
CA MET A 20 14.24 3.87 15.91
C MET A 20 12.83 3.37 15.62
N TYR A 21 11.79 4.19 15.82
CA TYR A 21 10.46 3.95 15.27
C TYR A 21 10.47 4.30 13.78
N GLN A 22 11.35 3.60 13.04
CA GLN A 22 11.37 3.59 11.59
C GLN A 22 10.03 3.00 11.17
N PHE A 23 9.13 3.86 10.71
CA PHE A 23 8.03 3.44 9.86
C PHE A 23 8.62 2.52 8.80
N ALA A 24 7.97 1.38 8.55
CA ALA A 24 8.39 0.47 7.50
C ALA A 24 8.22 1.19 6.14
N ASP A 25 9.24 1.96 5.74
CA ASP A 25 9.37 2.58 4.42
C ASP A 25 9.73 1.49 3.42
N GLY A 26 8.69 0.80 2.94
CA GLY A 26 8.71 0.01 1.71
C GLY A 26 8.45 0.91 0.50
N GLY A 27 8.78 0.41 -0.69
CA GLY A 27 8.49 1.10 -1.95
C GLY A 27 9.57 2.09 -2.41
N CYS A 28 9.24 2.84 -3.46
CA CYS A 28 10.14 3.74 -4.18
C CYS A 28 10.11 5.19 -3.69
N SER A 29 9.30 5.53 -2.70
CA SER A 29 9.22 6.91 -2.22
C SER A 29 10.57 7.41 -1.70
N GLY A 30 11.12 8.42 -2.37
CA GLY A 30 12.46 8.96 -2.09
C GLY A 30 13.63 8.03 -2.45
N ARG A 31 13.40 6.95 -3.22
CA ARG A 31 14.40 5.91 -3.55
C ARG A 31 14.54 5.62 -5.05
N CYS A 32 14.20 6.58 -5.91
CA CYS A 32 14.36 6.44 -7.36
C CYS A 32 15.84 6.53 -7.76
N CYS A 33 16.35 5.54 -8.50
CA CYS A 33 17.74 5.51 -8.95
C CYS A 33 17.84 5.59 -10.47
N GLU A 34 18.63 6.52 -11.00
CA GLU A 34 18.86 6.63 -12.46
C GLU A 34 19.70 5.45 -12.99
N GLY A 35 19.36 4.98 -14.19
CA GLY A 35 20.07 3.87 -14.83
C GLY A 35 19.82 2.51 -14.19
N THR A 36 20.77 1.57 -14.38
CA THR A 36 20.68 0.22 -13.83
C THR A 36 21.49 0.15 -12.54
N ASP A 37 20.80 0.06 -11.40
CA ASP A 37 21.41 -0.05 -10.08
C ASP A 37 20.79 -1.22 -9.31
N PHE A 38 21.51 -2.34 -9.24
CA PHE A 38 21.06 -3.53 -8.52
C PHE A 38 21.04 -3.36 -6.99
N THR A 39 21.62 -2.27 -6.47
CA THR A 39 21.54 -1.91 -5.05
C THR A 39 20.29 -1.09 -4.74
N CYS A 40 19.60 -0.59 -5.77
CA CYS A 40 18.34 0.14 -5.68
C CYS A 40 17.15 -0.80 -5.44
N VAL A 41 17.21 -1.53 -4.33
CA VAL A 41 16.29 -2.60 -3.97
C VAL A 41 15.58 -2.30 -2.66
N THR A 42 14.32 -2.67 -2.59
CA THR A 42 13.48 -2.58 -1.39
C THR A 42 12.61 -3.83 -1.26
N THR A 43 11.91 -3.97 -0.15
CA THR A 43 10.96 -5.06 0.05
C THR A 43 9.55 -4.47 0.08
N ASP A 44 8.77 -4.76 -0.95
CA ASP A 44 7.37 -4.33 -1.03
C ASP A 44 6.61 -5.17 -2.08
N TRP A 45 5.37 -4.78 -2.37
CA TRP A 45 4.59 -5.28 -3.48
C TRP A 45 5.24 -4.94 -4.81
N ARG A 46 5.36 -5.93 -5.69
CA ARG A 46 5.71 -5.74 -7.09
C ARG A 46 4.49 -5.43 -7.94
N MET A 47 4.71 -4.90 -9.14
CA MET A 47 3.63 -4.67 -10.13
C MET A 47 2.84 -5.93 -10.50
N ASP A 48 3.44 -7.11 -10.38
CA ASP A 48 2.79 -8.41 -10.60
C ASP A 48 2.02 -8.94 -9.37
N ARG A 49 1.90 -8.11 -8.31
CA ARG A 49 1.18 -8.39 -7.06
C ARG A 49 1.83 -9.47 -6.19
N VAL A 50 3.12 -9.72 -6.39
CA VAL A 50 3.91 -10.57 -5.51
C VAL A 50 4.60 -9.69 -4.48
N TYR A 51 4.43 -10.00 -3.20
CA TYR A 51 5.18 -9.36 -2.12
C TYR A 51 6.60 -9.94 -2.07
N GLY A 52 7.62 -9.09 -2.05
CA GLY A 52 9.01 -9.52 -1.96
C GLY A 52 10.00 -8.43 -2.32
N MET A 53 11.19 -8.83 -2.76
CA MET A 53 12.21 -7.89 -3.24
C MET A 53 11.75 -7.25 -4.55
N CYS A 54 11.83 -5.93 -4.63
CA CYS A 54 11.46 -5.13 -5.79
C CYS A 54 12.45 -3.98 -6.00
N TYR A 55 12.51 -3.45 -7.23
CA TYR A 55 13.49 -2.45 -7.63
C TYR A 55 12.85 -1.12 -8.00
N CYS A 56 13.62 -0.05 -7.84
CA CYS A 56 13.23 1.33 -8.15
C CYS A 56 14.17 2.00 -9.16
N ASP A 57 14.86 1.18 -9.97
CA ASP A 57 15.77 1.60 -11.04
C ASP A 57 15.07 1.57 -12.41
N GLU A 58 15.69 2.13 -13.45
CA GLU A 58 15.09 2.15 -14.81
C GLU A 58 14.90 0.75 -15.41
N ARG A 59 15.74 -0.22 -14.99
CA ARG A 59 15.74 -1.55 -15.60
C ARG A 59 14.63 -2.44 -15.08
N CYS A 60 14.06 -2.12 -13.91
CA CYS A 60 13.02 -2.91 -13.25
C CYS A 60 11.83 -3.23 -14.17
N LEU A 61 11.51 -2.34 -15.12
CA LEU A 61 10.42 -2.52 -16.06
C LEU A 61 10.67 -3.68 -17.02
N LYS A 62 11.92 -3.84 -17.43
CA LYS A 62 12.33 -4.88 -18.37
C LYS A 62 12.45 -6.24 -17.70
N THR A 63 12.92 -6.25 -16.45
CA THR A 63 13.03 -7.43 -15.58
C THR A 63 11.69 -7.79 -14.92
N LYS A 64 10.70 -6.89 -14.96
CA LYS A 64 9.34 -7.03 -14.40
C LYS A 64 9.33 -7.24 -12.89
N ASP A 65 10.25 -6.56 -12.21
CA ASP A 65 10.44 -6.61 -10.76
C ASP A 65 10.38 -5.23 -10.10
N CYS A 66 9.81 -4.24 -10.80
CA CYS A 66 9.53 -2.94 -10.18
C CYS A 66 8.61 -3.06 -8.98
N CYS A 67 8.87 -2.21 -7.99
CA CYS A 67 7.91 -1.96 -6.93
C CYS A 67 6.61 -1.39 -7.49
N PHE A 68 5.52 -1.61 -6.75
CA PHE A 68 4.17 -1.28 -7.18
C PHE A 68 3.97 0.23 -7.34
N ASP A 69 4.62 1.02 -6.49
CA ASP A 69 4.55 2.47 -6.43
C ASP A 69 5.56 3.19 -7.36
N TYR A 70 6.45 2.45 -8.03
CA TYR A 70 7.45 3.01 -8.97
C TYR A 70 6.87 4.00 -10.00
N PRO A 71 5.71 3.75 -10.66
CA PRO A 71 5.15 4.72 -11.61
C PRO A 71 4.73 6.06 -10.98
N THR A 72 4.38 6.03 -9.69
CA THR A 72 3.90 7.21 -8.94
C THR A 72 5.08 7.98 -8.35
N GLU A 73 6.06 7.28 -7.80
CA GLU A 73 7.21 7.88 -7.12
C GLU A 73 8.34 8.26 -8.09
N CYS A 74 8.49 7.53 -9.20
CA CYS A 74 9.52 7.73 -10.22
C CYS A 74 8.94 8.04 -11.63
N PRO A 75 8.07 9.07 -11.77
CA PRO A 75 7.31 9.30 -13.01
C PRO A 75 8.20 9.64 -14.21
N GLY A 76 9.30 10.39 -14.01
CA GLY A 76 10.21 10.79 -15.08
C GLY A 76 10.82 9.62 -15.85
N MET A 77 11.15 8.54 -15.14
CA MET A 77 11.73 7.30 -15.69
C MET A 77 10.66 6.32 -16.21
N TRP A 78 9.43 6.41 -15.69
CA TRP A 78 8.30 5.59 -16.15
C TRP A 78 7.80 6.01 -17.53
N TYR A 79 7.58 7.31 -17.76
CA TYR A 79 7.03 7.80 -19.04
C TYR A 79 8.00 7.63 -20.22
N SER A 80 9.31 7.69 -20.00
CA SER A 80 10.33 7.47 -21.03
C SER A 80 10.35 6.02 -21.55
N ASN A 81 10.10 5.04 -20.67
CA ASN A 81 10.06 3.63 -21.03
C ASN A 81 8.74 3.20 -21.70
N ILE A 82 7.59 3.78 -21.32
CA ILE A 82 6.30 3.51 -22.01
C ILE A 82 6.35 3.95 -23.46
N SER A 83 7.00 5.08 -23.75
CA SER A 83 7.17 5.58 -25.13
C SER A 83 8.02 4.64 -26.01
N ALA A 84 8.86 3.79 -25.42
CA ALA A 84 9.71 2.85 -26.14
C ALA A 84 9.00 1.52 -26.49
N ASP A 85 7.98 1.14 -25.72
CA ASP A 85 7.18 -0.08 -25.91
C ASP A 85 5.97 0.10 -26.85
N ASP A 86 5.79 1.29 -27.44
CA ASP A 86 4.71 1.62 -28.38
C ASP A 86 4.87 0.95 -29.77
N ASN A 87 5.86 0.05 -29.91
CA ASN A 87 6.15 -0.71 -31.12
C ASN A 87 5.36 -2.04 -31.25
N LEU A 88 4.65 -2.49 -30.21
CA LEU A 88 3.75 -3.66 -30.33
C LEU A 88 2.37 -3.31 -30.93
N ILE A 89 2.03 -2.03 -31.10
CA ILE A 89 0.74 -1.55 -31.63
C ILE A 89 0.86 -1.07 -33.10
N THR A 90 2.06 -1.01 -33.68
CA THR A 90 2.29 -0.38 -34.99
C THR A 90 1.89 -1.23 -36.20
N ARG A 91 1.51 -2.51 -36.03
CA ARG A 91 0.94 -3.31 -37.15
C ARG A 91 -0.55 -3.08 -37.39
N HIS A 92 -1.28 -2.46 -36.44
CA HIS A 92 -2.69 -2.10 -36.60
C HIS A 92 -2.93 -0.61 -36.92
N LYS A 93 -1.88 0.22 -37.00
CA LYS A 93 -1.97 1.68 -37.19
C LYS A 93 -2.40 2.12 -38.61
N HIS A 94 -2.58 1.22 -39.58
CA HIS A 94 -3.05 1.59 -40.93
C HIS A 94 -4.57 1.52 -41.18
N ARG A 95 -5.40 1.10 -40.21
CA ARG A 95 -6.87 0.99 -40.42
C ARG A 95 -7.77 1.69 -39.39
N LEU A 96 -7.24 2.62 -38.59
CA LEU A 96 -8.05 3.37 -37.61
C LEU A 96 -7.81 4.89 -37.72
N ASN A 97 -7.86 5.43 -38.93
CA ASN A 97 -7.94 6.88 -39.16
C ASN A 97 -9.40 7.40 -39.07
N LYS A 98 -10.22 6.86 -38.17
CA LYS A 98 -11.64 7.28 -38.04
C LYS A 98 -12.23 7.19 -36.63
N HIS A 99 -11.43 7.31 -35.59
CA HIS A 99 -11.97 7.50 -34.23
C HIS A 99 -11.03 8.35 -33.37
N LYS A 100 -10.93 9.63 -33.73
CA LYS A 100 -10.13 10.62 -32.98
C LYS A 100 -10.85 11.20 -31.75
N ASP A 101 -12.11 10.81 -31.51
CA ASP A 101 -12.93 11.38 -30.44
C ASP A 101 -13.40 10.27 -29.48
N THR A 102 -12.52 9.82 -28.59
CA THR A 102 -12.78 9.23 -27.25
C THR A 102 -11.54 8.50 -26.74
N VAL A 103 -10.37 9.17 -26.76
CA VAL A 103 -9.30 8.77 -25.83
C VAL A 103 -9.73 9.28 -24.46
N ARG A 104 -10.58 8.51 -23.79
CA ARG A 104 -10.74 8.61 -22.34
C ARG A 104 -9.33 8.38 -21.81
N ASP A 105 -8.72 9.41 -21.24
CA ASP A 105 -7.42 9.36 -20.59
C ASP A 105 -7.38 8.12 -19.67
N LYS A 106 -6.79 7.03 -20.16
CA LYS A 106 -6.73 5.77 -19.42
C LYS A 106 -5.63 5.95 -18.40
N LYS A 107 -5.95 6.57 -17.27
CA LYS A 107 -5.06 6.55 -16.11
C LYS A 107 -4.65 5.09 -15.84
N PRO A 108 -3.34 4.82 -15.67
CA PRO A 108 -2.85 3.46 -15.49
C PRO A 108 -3.47 2.82 -14.25
N VAL A 109 -3.58 1.48 -14.25
CA VAL A 109 -4.15 0.68 -13.14
C VAL A 109 -3.46 0.97 -11.80
N TYR A 110 -2.22 1.46 -11.84
CA TYR A 110 -1.38 1.82 -10.70
C TYR A 110 -1.83 3.11 -9.97
N SER A 111 -2.75 3.91 -10.53
CA SER A 111 -3.17 5.21 -9.95
C SER A 111 -4.53 5.20 -9.23
N PHE A 112 -5.12 4.02 -9.00
CA PHE A 112 -6.43 3.91 -8.35
C PHE A 112 -6.29 3.26 -6.98
N HIS A 113 -6.17 4.08 -5.94
CA HIS A 113 -6.38 3.68 -4.55
C HIS A 113 -7.70 4.27 -4.04
N PHE A 114 -8.39 3.58 -3.14
CA PHE A 114 -9.52 4.16 -2.42
C PHE A 114 -9.58 3.63 -1.00
N CYS A 115 -10.17 4.43 -0.12
CA CYS A 115 -10.36 4.05 1.27
C CYS A 115 -11.78 3.55 1.51
N MET A 116 -11.90 2.56 2.37
CA MET A 116 -13.17 2.01 2.81
C MET A 116 -13.31 2.20 4.31
N GLU A 117 -14.38 2.84 4.75
CA GLU A 117 -14.68 2.95 6.17
C GLU A 117 -15.64 1.84 6.58
N PHE A 118 -15.28 1.10 7.62
CA PHE A 118 -16.08 0.04 8.18
C PHE A 118 -16.34 0.27 9.66
N LYS A 119 -17.52 -0.12 10.12
CA LYS A 119 -17.86 -0.19 11.53
C LYS A 119 -17.70 -1.63 12.01
N MET A 120 -16.94 -1.83 13.08
CA MET A 120 -16.78 -3.13 13.72
C MET A 120 -18.09 -3.56 14.37
N GLU A 121 -18.62 -4.71 13.96
CA GLU A 121 -19.89 -5.26 14.44
C GLU A 121 -19.64 -6.36 15.48
N SER A 122 -18.65 -7.22 15.24
CA SER A 122 -18.25 -8.24 16.22
C SER A 122 -16.76 -8.55 16.16
N LEU A 123 -16.20 -8.99 17.30
CA LEU A 123 -14.81 -9.40 17.46
C LEU A 123 -14.73 -10.68 18.30
N THR A 124 -13.88 -11.62 17.90
CA THR A 124 -13.55 -12.76 18.76
C THR A 124 -12.73 -12.33 19.98
N PRO A 125 -12.94 -12.93 21.18
CA PRO A 125 -12.20 -12.58 22.39
C PRO A 125 -10.67 -12.70 22.26
N GLN A 126 -10.20 -13.59 21.38
CA GLN A 126 -8.78 -13.83 21.11
C GLN A 126 -8.06 -12.59 20.58
N CYS A 127 -8.77 -11.63 19.99
CA CYS A 127 -8.21 -10.34 19.58
C CYS A 127 -7.65 -9.53 20.76
N MET A 128 -8.17 -9.72 21.97
CA MET A 128 -7.71 -9.02 23.17
C MET A 128 -6.70 -9.82 24.00
N VAL A 129 -6.68 -11.14 23.86
CA VAL A 129 -5.83 -12.02 24.68
C VAL A 129 -4.43 -12.20 24.08
N GLU A 130 -4.30 -12.16 22.75
CA GLU A 130 -3.00 -12.35 22.09
C GLU A 130 -2.10 -11.12 22.30
N ASN A 131 -0.95 -11.32 22.95
CA ASN A 131 -0.04 -10.24 23.35
C ASN A 131 1.34 -10.31 22.68
N ARG A 132 1.41 -10.93 21.49
CA ARG A 132 2.67 -10.94 20.73
C ARG A 132 2.96 -9.53 20.20
N PRO A 133 4.24 -9.11 20.13
CA PRO A 133 4.60 -7.76 19.68
C PRO A 133 3.96 -7.37 18.34
N TYR A 134 3.95 -8.30 17.36
CA TYR A 134 3.41 -8.08 16.02
C TYR A 134 1.87 -8.15 15.92
N THR A 135 1.18 -8.57 16.99
CA THR A 135 -0.29 -8.65 17.05
C THR A 135 -0.90 -7.64 18.02
N ARG A 136 -0.08 -6.81 18.68
CA ARG A 136 -0.54 -5.87 19.72
C ARG A 136 -1.58 -4.86 19.20
N TRP A 137 -1.55 -4.54 17.91
CA TRP A 137 -2.52 -3.68 17.25
C TRP A 137 -3.98 -4.18 17.40
N MET A 138 -4.19 -5.49 17.51
CA MET A 138 -5.53 -6.08 17.64
C MET A 138 -6.23 -5.66 18.94
N GLN A 139 -5.46 -5.28 19.98
CA GLN A 139 -6.00 -4.86 21.28
C GLN A 139 -6.74 -3.51 21.22
N TYR A 140 -6.53 -2.73 20.16
CA TYR A 140 -7.23 -1.46 19.94
C TYR A 140 -8.57 -1.65 19.22
N LEU A 141 -8.84 -2.85 18.71
CA LEU A 141 -10.13 -3.15 18.11
C LEU A 141 -11.22 -3.23 19.19
N ARG A 142 -12.35 -2.62 18.89
CA ARG A 142 -13.53 -2.54 19.76
C ARG A 142 -14.78 -2.67 18.90
N GLU A 143 -15.79 -3.35 19.41
CA GLU A 143 -17.11 -3.37 18.78
C GLU A 143 -17.70 -1.95 18.79
N GLY A 144 -18.37 -1.57 17.71
CA GLY A 144 -18.95 -0.24 17.50
C GLY A 144 -17.99 0.83 16.97
N TYR A 145 -16.67 0.58 16.91
CA TYR A 145 -15.68 1.54 16.44
C TYR A 145 -15.55 1.50 14.91
N SER A 146 -15.19 2.64 14.31
CA SER A 146 -14.88 2.72 12.88
C SER A 146 -13.39 2.50 12.61
N VAL A 147 -13.11 1.80 11.51
CA VAL A 147 -11.76 1.59 10.97
C VAL A 147 -11.73 1.97 9.49
N CYS A 148 -10.60 2.49 9.05
CA CYS A 148 -10.33 2.77 7.64
C CYS A 148 -9.47 1.65 7.06
N VAL A 149 -9.88 1.09 5.93
CA VAL A 149 -9.12 0.08 5.21
C VAL A 149 -8.83 0.58 3.80
N ALA A 150 -7.56 0.74 3.52
CA ALA A 150 -7.01 1.17 2.26
C ALA A 150 -7.10 -0.01 1.25
N CYS A 151 -7.84 0.17 0.15
CA CYS A 151 -7.90 -0.78 -0.96
C CYS A 151 -6.81 -0.43 -1.98
N GLN A 152 -5.63 -1.03 -1.79
CA GLN A 152 -4.52 -0.89 -2.72
C GLN A 152 -4.69 -1.85 -3.91
N PRO A 153 -4.14 -1.51 -5.10
CA PRO A 153 -4.32 -2.33 -6.28
C PRO A 153 -3.84 -3.79 -6.18
N PRO A 154 -2.83 -4.17 -5.36
CA PRO A 154 -2.51 -5.59 -5.14
C PRO A 154 -3.71 -6.43 -4.69
N ALA A 155 -4.51 -5.91 -3.76
CA ALA A 155 -5.72 -6.55 -3.25
C ALA A 155 -6.98 -6.29 -4.09
N MET A 156 -6.86 -5.50 -5.16
CA MET A 156 -8.00 -5.05 -5.97
C MET A 156 -8.27 -5.99 -7.14
N ASN A 157 -9.51 -6.40 -7.34
CA ASN A 157 -9.88 -7.22 -8.49
C ASN A 157 -9.61 -6.52 -9.84
N ASN A 158 -8.93 -7.20 -10.77
CA ASN A 158 -8.57 -6.68 -12.10
C ASN A 158 -9.76 -6.16 -12.93
N ARG A 159 -10.95 -6.74 -12.76
CA ARG A 159 -12.13 -6.42 -13.55
C ARG A 159 -12.99 -5.35 -12.88
N SER A 160 -13.39 -5.60 -11.63
CA SER A 160 -14.35 -4.73 -10.93
C SER A 160 -13.69 -3.54 -10.24
N ARG A 161 -12.36 -3.53 -10.09
CA ARG A 161 -11.63 -2.52 -9.31
C ARG A 161 -12.15 -2.38 -7.87
N SER A 162 -12.58 -3.51 -7.31
CA SER A 162 -13.11 -3.62 -5.95
C SER A 162 -12.21 -4.55 -5.13
N CYS A 163 -12.05 -4.26 -3.84
CA CYS A 163 -11.45 -5.19 -2.89
C CYS A 163 -12.52 -6.14 -2.34
N GLN A 164 -12.08 -7.25 -1.74
CA GLN A 164 -12.97 -8.29 -1.16
C GLN A 164 -13.89 -7.75 -0.04
N GLY A 165 -13.58 -6.56 0.49
CA GLY A 165 -14.39 -5.80 1.44
C GLY A 165 -15.39 -4.78 0.85
N ASP A 166 -15.49 -4.59 -0.47
CA ASP A 166 -16.31 -3.50 -1.05
C ASP A 166 -17.83 -3.81 -1.09
N GLY A 167 -18.25 -5.00 -0.65
CA GLY A 167 -19.65 -5.38 -0.59
C GLY A 167 -20.47 -4.57 0.42
N ASN A 168 -21.79 -4.44 0.18
CA ASN A 168 -22.72 -3.73 1.08
C ASN A 168 -23.28 -4.62 2.21
N LEU A 169 -22.86 -5.89 2.29
CA LEU A 169 -23.33 -6.84 3.30
C LEU A 169 -22.47 -6.78 4.57
N LEU A 170 -22.90 -7.47 5.63
CA LEU A 170 -22.04 -7.75 6.78
C LEU A 170 -20.88 -8.65 6.30
N LEU A 171 -19.65 -8.16 6.43
CA LEU A 171 -18.47 -8.85 5.89
C LEU A 171 -17.66 -9.46 7.03
N HIS A 172 -17.13 -10.65 6.77
CA HIS A 172 -16.23 -11.33 7.68
C HIS A 172 -14.79 -10.92 7.37
N TRP A 173 -13.98 -10.76 8.42
CA TRP A 173 -12.58 -10.45 8.30
C TRP A 173 -11.76 -11.28 9.28
N GLN A 174 -10.47 -11.43 8.98
CA GLN A 174 -9.50 -12.16 9.79
C GLN A 174 -8.21 -11.36 9.90
N ALA A 175 -7.62 -11.31 11.09
CA ALA A 175 -6.36 -10.62 11.32
C ALA A 175 -5.19 -11.39 10.68
N VAL A 176 -4.28 -10.63 10.06
CA VAL A 176 -3.01 -11.17 9.53
C VAL A 176 -2.12 -11.61 10.69
N GLY A 177 -1.50 -12.79 10.57
CA GLY A 177 -0.63 -13.34 11.62
C GLY A 177 -1.34 -13.83 12.88
N SER A 178 -2.68 -13.70 12.95
CA SER A 178 -3.50 -14.22 14.06
C SER A 178 -4.81 -14.79 13.52
N PRO A 179 -4.82 -16.04 13.02
CA PRO A 179 -6.01 -16.66 12.43
C PRO A 179 -7.15 -16.86 13.44
N ARG A 180 -6.86 -16.78 14.73
CA ARG A 180 -7.85 -16.88 15.81
C ARG A 180 -8.56 -15.54 16.09
N CYS A 181 -7.99 -14.41 15.66
CA CYS A 181 -8.64 -13.11 15.74
C CYS A 181 -9.41 -12.83 14.44
N ARG A 182 -10.73 -12.84 14.55
CA ARG A 182 -11.66 -12.63 13.44
C ARG A 182 -12.88 -11.87 13.94
N GLY A 183 -13.68 -11.38 13.00
CA GLY A 183 -14.86 -10.61 13.33
C GLY A 183 -15.74 -10.34 12.14
N THR A 184 -16.73 -9.49 12.38
CA THR A 184 -17.57 -8.94 11.32
C THR A 184 -17.52 -7.42 11.35
N TRP A 185 -17.63 -6.82 10.17
CA TRP A 185 -17.79 -5.39 10.04
C TRP A 185 -18.88 -5.06 9.01
N ARG A 186 -19.41 -3.84 9.11
CA ARG A 186 -20.35 -3.28 8.14
C ARG A 186 -19.70 -2.12 7.40
N LYS A 187 -19.87 -2.08 6.08
CA LYS A 187 -19.45 -0.94 5.25
C LYS A 187 -20.24 0.31 5.65
N VAL A 188 -19.51 1.37 5.98
CA VAL A 188 -20.08 2.70 6.25
C VAL A 188 -20.07 3.51 4.95
N GLN A 189 -18.88 3.74 4.39
CA GLN A 189 -18.72 4.54 3.18
C GLN A 189 -17.42 4.23 2.44
N ARG A 190 -17.35 4.70 1.20
CA ARG A 190 -16.15 4.68 0.36
C ARG A 190 -15.64 6.10 0.19
N LEU A 191 -14.36 6.30 0.47
CA LEU A 191 -13.66 7.59 0.41
C LEU A 191 -12.51 7.51 -0.59
N GLN A 192 -12.03 8.66 -1.05
CA GLN A 192 -10.83 8.71 -1.90
C GLN A 192 -9.56 8.42 -1.09
N HIS A 193 -9.47 8.95 0.12
CA HIS A 193 -8.31 8.82 1.01
C HIS A 193 -8.76 8.45 2.43
N CYS A 194 -7.88 7.80 3.18
CA CYS A 194 -8.13 7.44 4.58
C CYS A 194 -7.78 8.61 5.51
N SER A 195 -8.67 8.94 6.44
CA SER A 195 -8.48 10.01 7.44
C SER A 195 -8.54 9.49 8.88
N CYS A 196 -8.48 8.18 9.09
CA CYS A 196 -8.54 7.58 10.42
C CYS A 196 -7.23 7.77 11.21
N PRO A 197 -7.28 7.76 12.56
CA PRO A 197 -6.08 7.64 13.40
C PRO A 197 -5.26 6.41 12.99
N GLN A 198 -3.93 6.47 13.07
CA GLN A 198 -3.04 5.41 12.59
C GLN A 198 -3.38 4.03 13.16
N VAL A 199 -3.81 3.94 14.42
CA VAL A 199 -4.22 2.68 15.07
C VAL A 199 -5.48 2.03 14.48
N HIS A 200 -6.26 2.78 13.71
CA HIS A 200 -7.48 2.33 13.02
C HIS A 200 -7.31 2.38 11.49
N SER A 201 -6.08 2.53 10.99
CA SER A 201 -5.77 2.57 9.56
C SER A 201 -5.12 1.26 9.13
N PHE A 202 -5.79 0.51 8.28
CA PHE A 202 -5.38 -0.82 7.81
C PHE A 202 -5.33 -0.89 6.29
N ILE A 203 -4.78 -1.97 5.74
CA ILE A 203 -4.76 -2.26 4.30
C ILE A 203 -5.43 -3.61 4.03
N PHE A 204 -6.04 -3.76 2.86
CA PHE A 204 -6.40 -5.09 2.36
C PHE A 204 -5.13 -5.79 1.86
N ILE A 205 -4.96 -7.06 2.25
CA ILE A 205 -3.96 -7.97 1.69
C ILE A 205 -4.59 -8.95 0.72
#